data_AF-A0A420M4J5-F1
#
_entry.id   AF-A0A420M4J5-F1
#
_cell.length_a   1.000
_cell.length_b   1.000
_cell.length_c   1.000
_cell.angle_alpha   90.00
_cell.angle_beta   90.00
_cell.angle_gamma   90.00
#
_symmetry.space_group_name_H-M   'P 1'
#
loop_
_entity.id
_entity.type
_entity.pdbx_description
1 polymer ?
#
loop_
_entity_poly.entity_id
_entity_poly.type
_entity_poly.pdbx_seq_one_letter_code
_entity_poly.pdbx_strand_id
1 'polypeptide(L)'
;MPQSSNEARILLALQALQNNPKLGIRRAASMYEVRYGTLRNRKNGIQSRGDWIPKSRKLSDLEEKIIIQFILDLDSRGFPSRLRFVEEMANSLLADRDDPPVGKRWAHNFVKRQPELKTRLFRKYDYQRAKCENPTIIRSWFRLVQNTIAKYGIRSDDIWNFDETGFMMGIIMAGMAVTGSERQGRPKSVQPGNR
;
A
#
# COMPACT_ATOMS: atom_id res chain seq x y z
N MET A 1 20.67 31.48 -1.23
CA MET A 1 21.51 30.36 -0.77
C MET A 1 20.62 29.37 -0.01
N PRO A 2 20.57 28.08 -0.37
CA PRO A 2 19.76 27.13 0.37
C PRO A 2 20.34 27.05 1.79
N GLN A 3 19.52 27.35 2.80
CA GLN A 3 19.94 27.26 4.19
C GLN A 3 20.36 25.81 4.45
N SER A 4 21.66 25.60 4.68
CA SER A 4 22.18 24.31 5.14
C SER A 4 21.35 23.88 6.36
N SER A 5 20.70 22.72 6.25
CA SER A 5 19.81 22.20 7.29
C SER A 5 20.54 22.22 8.64
N ASN A 6 19.86 22.69 9.69
CA ASN A 6 20.41 22.74 11.05
C ASN A 6 20.99 21.38 11.50
N GLU A 7 20.38 20.28 11.04
CA GLU A 7 20.86 18.91 11.22
C GLU A 7 22.23 18.67 10.60
N ALA A 8 22.48 19.15 9.38
CA ALA A 8 23.76 18.98 8.70
C ALA A 8 24.91 19.68 9.46
N ARG A 9 24.65 20.87 10.01
CA ARG A 9 25.61 21.59 10.88
C ARG A 9 25.92 20.82 12.16
N ILE A 10 24.91 20.15 12.74
CA ILE A 10 25.09 19.29 13.92
C ILE A 10 25.95 18.07 13.58
N LEU A 11 25.70 17.41 12.46
CA LEU A 11 26.50 16.25 12.02
C LEU A 11 27.96 16.64 11.79
N LEU A 12 28.23 17.78 11.14
CA LEU A 12 29.58 18.31 10.97
C LEU A 12 30.26 18.62 12.32
N ALA A 13 29.52 19.19 13.28
CA ALA A 13 30.04 19.46 14.62
C ALA A 13 30.36 18.17 15.40
N LEU A 14 29.57 17.11 15.23
CA LEU A 14 29.85 15.79 15.83
C LEU A 14 31.10 15.16 15.21
N GLN A 15 31.25 15.25 13.89
CA GLN A 15 32.43 14.76 13.19
C GLN A 15 33.70 15.50 13.64
N ALA A 16 33.62 16.82 13.84
CA ALA A 16 34.73 17.61 14.37
C ALA A 16 35.13 17.22 15.81
N LEU A 17 34.15 16.88 16.65
CA LEU A 17 34.38 16.37 18.00
C LEU A 17 35.00 14.96 18.01
N GLN A 18 34.69 14.12 17.02
CA GLN A 18 35.34 12.81 16.85
C GLN A 18 36.78 12.96 16.36
N ASN A 19 37.03 13.85 15.40
CA ASN A 19 38.35 14.04 14.80
C ASN A 19 39.32 14.79 15.72
N ASN A 20 38.82 15.58 16.69
CA ASN A 20 39.66 16.34 17.62
C ASN A 20 39.24 16.11 19.08
N PRO A 21 39.90 15.20 19.82
CA PRO A 21 39.56 14.89 21.21
C PRO A 21 39.82 16.05 22.19
N LYS A 22 40.59 17.08 21.81
CA LYS A 22 40.80 18.29 22.62
C LYS A 22 39.72 19.35 22.41
N LEU A 23 38.83 19.18 21.42
CA LEU A 23 37.78 20.13 21.11
C LEU A 23 36.61 19.96 22.09
N GLY A 24 36.35 21.00 22.90
CA GLY A 24 35.21 21.02 23.81
C GLY A 24 33.88 21.21 23.06
N ILE A 25 32.81 20.59 23.56
CA ILE A 25 31.45 20.65 22.97
C ILE A 25 30.96 22.11 22.83
N ARG A 26 31.23 22.98 23.82
CA ARG A 26 30.87 24.41 23.74
C ARG A 26 31.56 25.13 22.59
N ARG A 27 32.84 24.81 22.36
CA ARG A 27 33.64 25.41 21.28
C ARG A 27 33.15 24.93 19.92
N ALA A 28 32.91 23.63 19.77
CA ALA A 28 32.29 23.08 18.56
C ALA A 28 30.90 23.69 18.29
N ALA A 29 30.06 23.84 19.32
CA ALA A 29 28.76 24.47 19.19
C ALA A 29 28.83 25.90 18.64
N SER A 30 29.81 26.69 19.12
CA SER A 30 30.04 28.05 18.64
C SER A 30 30.61 28.08 17.22
N MET A 31 31.54 27.18 16.89
CA MET A 31 32.18 27.13 15.55
C MET A 31 31.20 26.77 14.44
N TYR A 32 30.26 25.87 14.72
CA TYR A 32 29.28 25.37 13.75
C TYR A 32 27.90 26.04 13.89
N GLU A 33 27.80 27.13 14.67
CA GLU A 33 26.57 27.91 14.89
C GLU A 33 25.36 27.07 15.33
N VAL A 34 25.58 26.08 16.20
CA VAL A 34 24.53 25.17 16.68
C VAL A 34 24.35 25.30 18.19
N ARG A 35 23.09 25.18 18.65
CA ARG A 35 22.78 25.29 20.08
C ARG A 35 23.49 24.19 20.87
N TYR A 36 24.26 24.58 21.88
CA TYR A 36 25.03 23.66 22.73
C TYR A 36 24.20 22.48 23.26
N GLY A 37 22.98 22.75 23.76
CA GLY A 37 22.10 21.69 24.28
C GLY A 37 21.74 20.65 23.23
N THR A 38 21.48 21.07 21.99
CA THR A 38 21.17 20.17 20.88
C THR A 38 22.37 19.30 20.51
N LEU A 39 23.56 19.90 20.42
CA LEU A 39 24.80 19.17 20.12
C LEU A 39 25.15 18.15 21.22
N ARG A 40 24.99 18.54 22.50
CA ARG A 40 25.20 17.65 23.65
C ARG A 40 24.22 16.47 23.62
N ASN A 41 22.94 16.73 23.37
CA ASN A 41 21.91 15.68 23.28
C ASN A 41 22.25 14.68 22.16
N ARG A 42 22.67 15.18 20.99
CA ARG A 42 23.06 14.35 19.85
C ARG A 42 24.32 13.53 20.11
N LYS A 43 25.33 14.11 20.77
CA LYS A 43 26.52 13.37 21.22
C LYS A 43 26.14 12.23 22.18
N ASN A 44 25.12 12.43 23.00
CA ASN A 44 24.60 11.41 23.92
C ASN A 44 23.63 10.41 23.24
N GLY A 45 23.53 10.39 21.91
CA GLY A 45 22.70 9.44 21.16
C GLY A 45 21.22 9.83 21.05
N ILE A 46 20.81 11.02 21.49
CA ILE A 46 19.43 11.47 21.32
C ILE A 46 19.22 11.86 19.86
N GLN A 47 18.39 11.09 19.17
CA GLN A 47 18.00 11.30 17.76
C GLN A 47 17.17 12.57 17.57
N SER A 48 17.11 13.03 16.31
CA SER A 48 16.26 14.16 15.96
C SER A 48 14.79 13.80 16.07
N ARG A 49 13.93 14.82 16.22
CA ARG A 49 12.50 14.57 16.13
C ARG A 49 12.09 14.05 14.75
N GLY A 50 12.85 14.36 13.70
CA GLY A 50 12.61 13.86 12.35
C GLY A 50 12.99 12.39 12.18
N ASP A 51 14.09 11.98 12.82
CA ASP A 51 14.62 10.61 12.76
C ASP A 51 14.05 9.71 13.86
N TRP A 52 13.30 10.30 14.80
CA TRP A 52 12.72 9.56 15.92
C TRP A 52 11.66 8.59 15.40
N ILE A 53 11.95 7.29 15.53
CA ILE A 53 11.00 6.24 15.20
C ILE A 53 10.00 6.09 16.36
N PRO A 54 8.70 6.32 16.12
CA PRO A 54 7.71 6.14 17.16
C PRO A 54 7.62 4.68 17.60
N LYS A 55 7.55 4.44 18.92
CA LYS A 55 7.36 3.10 19.49
C LYS A 55 6.11 2.38 18.98
N SER A 56 5.13 3.14 18.48
CA SER A 56 3.92 2.60 17.87
C SER A 56 4.15 1.98 16.49
N ARG A 57 5.31 2.18 15.86
CA ARG A 57 5.64 1.62 14.55
C ARG A 57 5.76 0.10 14.59
N LYS A 58 6.30 -0.46 15.69
CA LYS A 58 6.47 -1.90 15.97
C LYS A 58 7.38 -2.67 15.00
N LEU A 59 7.36 -2.36 13.71
CA LEU A 59 8.17 -2.96 12.67
C LEU A 59 9.32 -2.04 12.24
N SER A 60 10.39 -2.65 11.75
CA SER A 60 11.52 -1.97 11.09
C SER A 60 11.16 -1.50 9.68
N ASP A 61 11.98 -0.60 9.13
CA ASP A 61 11.81 -0.12 7.75
C ASP A 61 11.80 -1.26 6.72
N LEU A 62 12.65 -2.28 6.92
CA LEU A 62 12.76 -3.42 6.03
C LEU A 62 11.49 -4.28 6.06
N GLU A 63 10.97 -4.57 7.24
CA GLU A 63 9.73 -5.34 7.40
C GLU A 63 8.53 -4.62 6.81
N GLU A 64 8.41 -3.32 7.06
CA GLU A 64 7.34 -2.53 6.46
C GLU A 64 7.43 -2.56 4.94
N LYS A 65 8.65 -2.47 4.36
CA LYS A 65 8.85 -2.55 2.91
C LYS A 65 8.43 -3.91 2.34
N ILE A 66 8.75 -5.01 3.02
CA ILE A 66 8.34 -6.36 2.60
C ILE A 66 6.81 -6.47 2.59
N ILE A 67 6.15 -5.98 3.64
CA ILE A 67 4.68 -5.98 3.72
C ILE A 67 4.07 -5.15 2.59
N ILE A 68 4.61 -3.96 2.30
CA ILE A 68 4.12 -3.12 1.20
C ILE A 68 4.25 -3.85 -0.13
N GLN A 69 5.43 -4.39 -0.43
CA GLN A 69 5.69 -5.10 -1.68
C GLN A 69 4.75 -6.30 -1.85
N PHE A 70 4.49 -7.04 -0.78
CA PHE A 70 3.57 -8.17 -0.80
C PHE A 70 2.12 -7.72 -1.05
N ILE A 71 1.67 -6.63 -0.42
CA ILE A 71 0.34 -6.06 -0.65
C ILE A 71 0.17 -5.63 -2.12
N LEU A 72 1.19 -5.01 -2.70
CA LEU A 72 1.18 -4.57 -4.10
C LEU A 72 1.16 -5.77 -5.06
N ASP A 73 1.94 -6.83 -4.79
CA ASP A 73 1.90 -8.08 -5.57
C ASP A 73 0.49 -8.69 -5.56
N LEU A 74 -0.11 -8.82 -4.38
CA LEU A 74 -1.47 -9.35 -4.23
C LEU A 74 -2.52 -8.51 -4.97
N ASP A 75 -2.40 -7.17 -4.89
CA ASP A 75 -3.29 -6.24 -5.57
C ASP A 75 -3.18 -6.37 -7.10
N SER A 76 -1.97 -6.54 -7.62
CA SER A 76 -1.69 -6.72 -9.06
C SER A 76 -2.33 -8.00 -9.61
N ARG A 77 -2.40 -9.04 -8.79
CA ARG A 77 -3.04 -10.33 -9.11
C ARG A 77 -4.56 -10.36 -8.92
N GLY A 78 -5.17 -9.24 -8.50
CA GLY A 78 -6.61 -9.15 -8.28
C GLY A 78 -7.10 -9.69 -6.93
N PHE A 79 -6.18 -9.86 -5.96
CA PHE A 79 -6.47 -10.28 -4.59
C PHE A 79 -6.18 -9.14 -3.60
N PRO A 80 -6.93 -8.03 -3.64
CA PRO A 80 -6.65 -6.89 -2.77
C PRO A 80 -6.81 -7.30 -1.29
N SER A 81 -5.79 -6.99 -0.49
CA SER A 81 -5.69 -7.45 0.90
C SER A 81 -6.62 -6.68 1.84
N ARG A 82 -7.12 -7.30 2.90
CA ARG A 82 -7.92 -6.61 3.94
C ARG A 82 -6.99 -6.04 5.02
N LEU A 83 -7.43 -4.99 5.73
CA LEU A 83 -6.67 -4.45 6.87
C LEU A 83 -6.34 -5.50 7.93
N ARG A 84 -7.27 -6.43 8.20
CA ARG A 84 -7.04 -7.57 9.10
C ARG A 84 -5.88 -8.46 8.62
N PHE A 85 -5.76 -8.69 7.32
CA PHE A 85 -4.67 -9.50 6.78
C PHE A 85 -3.32 -8.78 6.92
N VAL A 86 -3.31 -7.45 6.76
CA VAL A 86 -2.11 -6.64 7.03
C VAL A 86 -1.69 -6.72 8.51
N GLU A 87 -2.66 -6.74 9.42
CA GLU A 87 -2.43 -6.96 10.85
C GLU A 87 -1.89 -8.37 11.13
N GLU A 88 -2.44 -9.41 10.50
CA GLU A 88 -2.00 -10.80 10.64
C GLU A 88 -0.55 -11.00 10.15
N MET A 89 -0.18 -10.39 9.02
CA MET A 89 1.22 -10.43 8.53
C MET A 89 2.18 -9.76 9.51
N ALA A 90 1.82 -8.59 10.04
CA ALA A 90 2.63 -7.88 11.02
C ALA A 90 2.77 -8.68 12.33
N ASN A 91 1.68 -9.26 12.80
CA ASN A 91 1.70 -10.10 14.00
C ASN A 91 2.48 -11.40 13.80
N SER A 92 2.52 -11.95 12.59
CA SER A 92 3.35 -13.13 12.29
C SER A 92 4.84 -12.79 12.45
N LEU A 93 5.29 -11.65 11.90
CA LEU A 93 6.67 -11.18 12.06
C LEU A 93 7.03 -10.86 13.53
N LEU A 94 6.07 -10.34 14.30
CA LEU A 94 6.28 -10.07 15.73
C LEU A 94 6.31 -11.36 16.57
N ALA A 95 5.48 -12.35 16.23
CA ALA A 95 5.48 -13.64 16.89
C ALA A 95 6.84 -14.36 16.72
N ASP A 96 7.44 -14.26 15.53
CA ASP A 96 8.79 -14.79 15.28
C ASP A 96 9.89 -14.13 16.14
N ARG A 97 9.58 -12.97 16.75
CA ARG A 97 10.47 -12.21 17.65
C ARG A 97 10.09 -12.34 19.13
N ASP A 98 9.08 -13.13 19.47
CA ASP A 98 8.45 -13.16 20.80
C ASP A 98 7.95 -11.77 21.26
N ASP A 99 7.59 -10.89 20.31
CA ASP A 99 7.11 -9.55 20.59
C ASP A 99 5.57 -9.49 20.72
N PRO A 100 5.03 -8.59 21.57
CA PRO A 100 3.59 -8.47 21.72
C PRO A 100 2.94 -7.89 20.46
N PRO A 101 1.71 -8.33 20.14
CA PRO A 101 1.03 -8.03 18.89
C PRO A 101 0.79 -6.53 18.69
N VAL A 102 0.52 -6.15 17.44
CA VAL A 102 0.19 -4.78 17.10
C VAL A 102 -1.16 -4.36 17.69
N GLY A 103 -1.32 -3.07 17.97
CA GLY A 103 -2.59 -2.54 18.49
C GLY A 103 -3.67 -2.47 17.41
N LYS A 104 -4.94 -2.44 17.82
CA LYS A 104 -6.14 -2.42 16.94
C LYS A 104 -6.13 -1.36 15.83
N ARG A 105 -5.47 -0.21 16.03
CA ARG A 105 -5.38 0.88 15.03
C ARG A 105 -4.11 0.84 14.18
N TRP A 106 -3.22 -0.11 14.44
CA TRP A 106 -1.90 -0.17 13.80
C TRP A 106 -2.03 -0.33 12.29
N ALA A 107 -2.78 -1.31 11.79
CA ALA A 107 -2.91 -1.55 10.35
C ALA A 107 -3.50 -0.33 9.60
N HIS A 108 -4.48 0.34 10.20
CA HIS A 108 -5.04 1.58 9.64
C HIS A 108 -3.99 2.71 9.57
N ASN A 109 -3.24 2.90 10.65
CA ASN A 109 -2.20 3.93 10.72
C ASN A 109 -1.01 3.63 9.82
N PHE A 110 -0.66 2.34 9.67
CA PHE A 110 0.33 1.86 8.73
C PHE A 110 -0.04 2.27 7.30
N VAL A 111 -1.23 1.89 6.83
CA VAL A 111 -1.71 2.27 5.49
C VAL A 111 -1.76 3.79 5.31
N LYS A 112 -2.22 4.54 6.32
CA LYS A 112 -2.29 6.01 6.26
C LYS A 112 -0.91 6.66 6.10
N ARG A 113 0.14 6.05 6.63
CA ARG A 113 1.51 6.59 6.60
C ARG A 113 2.27 6.25 5.31
N GLN A 114 1.84 5.21 4.60
CA GLN A 114 2.49 4.77 3.37
C GLN A 114 1.81 5.39 2.14
N PRO A 115 2.48 6.28 1.39
CA PRO A 115 1.88 6.95 0.22
C PRO A 115 1.58 5.98 -0.94
N GLU A 116 2.27 4.84 -0.96
CA GLU A 116 2.09 3.77 -1.94
C GLU A 116 0.78 2.98 -1.75
N LEU A 117 0.19 3.04 -0.55
CA LEU A 117 -1.00 2.27 -0.20
C LEU A 117 -2.21 3.18 -0.01
N LYS A 118 -3.39 2.65 -0.39
CA LYS A 118 -4.66 3.33 -0.17
C LYS A 118 -5.76 2.32 0.14
N THR A 119 -6.57 2.64 1.15
CA THR A 119 -7.78 1.85 1.42
C THR A 119 -8.87 2.23 0.44
N ARG A 120 -9.44 1.23 -0.26
CA ARG A 120 -10.52 1.41 -1.24
C ARG A 120 -11.64 0.41 -1.00
N LEU A 121 -12.86 0.83 -1.34
CA LEU A 121 -14.00 -0.06 -1.40
C LEU A 121 -13.89 -0.95 -2.64
N PHE A 122 -13.84 -2.27 -2.43
CA PHE A 122 -13.86 -3.22 -3.53
C PHE A 122 -15.30 -3.65 -3.87
N ARG A 123 -15.53 -4.00 -5.14
CA ARG A 123 -16.76 -4.66 -5.56
C ARG A 123 -16.49 -6.16 -5.69
N LYS A 124 -17.45 -6.97 -5.24
CA LYS A 124 -17.41 -8.42 -5.44
C LYS A 124 -17.52 -8.66 -6.95
N TYR A 125 -16.60 -9.45 -7.51
CA TYR A 125 -16.73 -9.88 -8.89
C TYR A 125 -17.80 -10.97 -8.98
N ASP A 126 -18.70 -10.85 -9.96
CA ASP A 126 -19.73 -11.85 -10.18
C ASP A 126 -19.09 -13.13 -10.72
N TYR A 127 -19.20 -14.21 -9.96
CA TYR A 127 -18.59 -15.48 -10.27
C TYR A 127 -19.22 -16.13 -11.51
N GLN A 128 -20.53 -15.94 -11.73
CA GLN A 128 -21.17 -16.46 -12.94
C GLN A 128 -20.63 -15.72 -14.17
N ARG A 129 -20.44 -14.41 -14.05
CA ARG A 129 -19.80 -13.61 -15.11
C ARG A 129 -18.38 -14.09 -15.42
N ALA A 130 -17.58 -14.39 -14.39
CA ALA A 130 -16.24 -14.94 -14.57
C ALA A 130 -16.23 -16.29 -15.31
N LYS A 131 -17.20 -17.17 -15.01
CA LYS A 131 -17.34 -18.47 -15.72
C LYS A 131 -17.72 -18.31 -17.19
N CYS A 132 -18.50 -17.28 -17.52
CA CYS A 132 -18.91 -16.98 -18.89
C CYS A 132 -17.81 -16.27 -19.71
N GLU A 133 -16.71 -15.83 -19.08
CA GLU A 133 -15.57 -15.16 -19.74
C GLU A 133 -14.54 -16.15 -20.33
N ASN A 134 -14.96 -17.33 -20.76
CA ASN A 134 -14.07 -18.26 -21.47
C ASN A 134 -13.87 -17.81 -22.93
N PRO A 135 -12.63 -17.50 -23.37
CA PRO A 135 -12.37 -16.98 -24.72
C PRO A 135 -12.90 -17.90 -25.83
N THR A 136 -12.88 -19.22 -25.62
CA THR A 136 -13.34 -20.21 -26.59
C THR A 136 -14.85 -20.16 -26.75
N ILE A 137 -15.59 -20.02 -25.64
CA ILE A 137 -17.05 -19.92 -25.64
C ILE A 137 -17.47 -18.60 -26.30
N ILE A 138 -16.83 -17.49 -25.92
CA ILE A 138 -17.09 -16.17 -26.49
C ILE A 138 -16.85 -16.16 -28.00
N ARG A 139 -15.70 -16.67 -28.46
CA ARG A 139 -15.39 -16.73 -29.90
C ARG A 139 -16.38 -17.61 -30.67
N SER A 140 -16.74 -18.75 -30.11
CA SER A 140 -17.71 -19.67 -30.73
C SER A 140 -19.09 -19.03 -30.84
N TRP A 141 -19.53 -18.29 -29.82
CA TRP A 141 -20.79 -17.56 -29.83
C TRP A 141 -20.79 -16.46 -30.91
N PHE A 142 -19.76 -15.60 -30.97
CA PHE A 142 -19.67 -14.57 -32.00
C PHE A 142 -19.64 -15.15 -33.42
N ARG A 143 -18.95 -16.28 -33.61
CA ARG A 143 -18.93 -16.98 -34.90
C ARG A 143 -20.32 -17.49 -35.28
N LEU A 144 -21.07 -18.05 -34.32
CA LEU A 144 -22.44 -18.50 -34.53
C LEU A 144 -23.39 -17.35 -34.86
N VAL A 145 -23.25 -16.20 -34.20
CA VAL A 145 -24.01 -14.97 -34.50
C VAL A 145 -23.71 -14.51 -35.93
N GLN A 146 -22.44 -14.38 -36.31
CA GLN A 146 -22.04 -13.97 -37.66
C GLN A 146 -22.58 -14.92 -38.74
N ASN A 147 -22.49 -16.23 -38.52
CA ASN A 147 -23.02 -17.22 -39.44
C ASN A 147 -24.55 -17.11 -39.59
N THR A 148 -25.25 -16.84 -38.49
CA THR A 148 -26.72 -16.66 -38.50
C THR A 148 -27.12 -15.40 -39.26
N ILE A 149 -26.44 -14.28 -39.02
CA ILE A 149 -26.65 -13.02 -39.76
C ILE A 149 -26.46 -13.25 -41.26
N ALA A 150 -25.38 -13.92 -41.65
CA ALA A 150 -25.09 -14.23 -43.06
C ALA A 150 -26.12 -15.18 -43.68
N LYS A 151 -26.54 -16.23 -42.96
CA LYS A 151 -27.50 -17.22 -43.44
C LYS A 151 -28.88 -16.63 -43.74
N TYR A 152 -29.35 -15.71 -42.88
CA TYR A 152 -30.67 -15.11 -42.99
C TYR A 152 -30.67 -13.73 -43.65
N GLY A 153 -29.50 -13.23 -44.09
CA GLY A 153 -29.39 -11.93 -44.74
C GLY A 153 -29.80 -10.75 -43.85
N ILE A 154 -29.61 -10.86 -42.54
CA ILE A 154 -30.03 -9.84 -41.57
C ILE A 154 -29.17 -8.58 -41.79
N ARG A 155 -29.80 -7.44 -42.03
CA ARG A 155 -29.09 -6.17 -42.18
C ARG A 155 -28.66 -5.64 -40.82
N SER A 156 -27.57 -4.87 -40.80
CA SER A 156 -27.12 -4.17 -39.58
C SER A 156 -28.21 -3.30 -38.97
N ASP A 157 -29.05 -2.70 -39.82
CA ASP A 157 -30.13 -1.78 -39.44
C ASP A 157 -31.27 -2.49 -38.71
N ASP A 158 -31.35 -3.83 -38.84
CA ASP A 158 -32.37 -4.67 -38.22
C ASP A 158 -31.88 -5.31 -36.90
N ILE A 159 -30.66 -4.99 -36.46
CA ILE A 159 -30.07 -5.50 -35.22
C ILE A 159 -30.33 -4.51 -34.09
N TRP A 160 -31.25 -4.86 -33.21
CA TRP A 160 -31.57 -4.07 -32.02
C TRP A 160 -30.90 -4.65 -30.79
N ASN A 161 -30.31 -3.79 -29.96
CA ASN A 161 -29.79 -4.22 -28.66
C ASN A 161 -30.98 -4.36 -27.70
N PHE A 162 -31.09 -5.52 -27.05
CA PHE A 162 -32.09 -5.75 -26.02
C PHE A 162 -31.34 -5.99 -24.70
N ASP A 163 -31.24 -4.97 -23.87
CA ASP A 163 -30.62 -5.07 -22.56
C ASP A 163 -31.67 -5.08 -21.45
N GLU A 164 -31.69 -6.17 -20.68
CA GLU A 164 -32.55 -6.26 -19.51
C GLU A 164 -31.91 -5.48 -18.36
N THR A 165 -32.55 -4.37 -17.96
CA THR A 165 -32.11 -3.58 -16.80
C THR A 165 -32.63 -4.24 -15.52
N GLY A 166 -31.93 -5.27 -15.03
CA GLY A 166 -32.27 -5.93 -13.78
C GLY A 166 -31.83 -5.12 -12.55
N PHE A 167 -32.78 -4.68 -11.73
CA PHE A 167 -32.47 -4.18 -10.38
C PHE A 167 -32.20 -5.38 -9.45
N MET A 168 -30.93 -5.64 -9.17
CA MET A 168 -30.55 -6.73 -8.27
C MET A 168 -30.67 -6.28 -6.81
N MET A 169 -31.83 -6.50 -6.20
CA MET A 169 -32.06 -6.26 -4.78
C MET A 169 -31.24 -7.23 -3.92
N GLY A 170 -30.39 -6.71 -3.03
CA GLY A 170 -29.79 -7.50 -1.94
C GLY A 170 -28.32 -7.93 -2.08
N ILE A 171 -27.59 -7.54 -3.14
CA ILE A 171 -26.15 -7.85 -3.22
C ILE A 171 -25.32 -6.57 -3.21
N ILE A 172 -25.10 -6.00 -2.01
CA ILE A 172 -24.04 -5.03 -1.80
C ILE A 172 -23.42 -5.26 -0.42
N MET A 173 -22.35 -6.03 -0.35
CA MET A 173 -21.33 -5.80 0.68
C MET A 173 -20.06 -5.36 0.00
N ALA A 174 -19.93 -4.05 -0.17
CA ALA A 174 -18.65 -3.44 -0.47
C ALA A 174 -17.75 -3.65 0.76
N GLY A 175 -16.70 -4.46 0.62
CA GLY A 175 -15.67 -4.56 1.64
C GLY A 175 -14.60 -3.48 1.44
N MET A 176 -13.85 -3.15 2.48
CA MET A 176 -12.63 -2.35 2.35
C MET A 176 -11.42 -3.25 2.14
N ALA A 177 -10.60 -2.89 1.16
CA ALA A 177 -9.31 -3.51 0.91
C ALA A 177 -8.22 -2.44 0.75
N VAL A 178 -6.98 -2.84 1.00
CA VAL A 178 -5.77 -2.05 0.82
C VAL A 178 -5.24 -2.36 -0.57
N THR A 179 -5.05 -1.34 -1.38
CA THR A 179 -4.56 -1.44 -2.77
C THR A 179 -3.43 -0.45 -3.01
N GLY A 180 -2.75 -0.58 -4.14
CA GLY A 180 -1.82 0.45 -4.61
C GLY A 180 -2.52 1.81 -4.78
N SER A 181 -1.82 2.89 -4.47
CA SER A 181 -2.35 4.25 -4.57
C SER A 181 -2.62 4.65 -6.02
N GLU A 182 -1.81 4.18 -6.97
CA GLU A 182 -1.90 4.44 -8.41
C GLU A 182 -3.12 3.83 -9.09
N ARG A 183 -3.74 2.80 -8.50
CA ARG A 183 -4.87 2.07 -9.11
C ARG A 183 -6.05 3.01 -9.36
N GLN A 184 -6.64 3.00 -10.56
CA GLN A 184 -7.86 3.77 -10.83
C GLN A 184 -9.13 2.93 -10.59
N GLY A 185 -10.19 3.56 -10.07
CA GLY A 185 -11.49 2.91 -9.83
C GLY A 185 -11.57 2.04 -8.57
N ARG A 186 -12.64 1.25 -8.48
CA ARG A 186 -12.89 0.28 -7.40
C ARG A 186 -12.28 -1.07 -7.76
N PRO A 187 -11.39 -1.65 -6.93
CA PRO A 187 -10.82 -2.96 -7.21
C PRO A 187 -11.93 -4.03 -7.28
N LYS A 188 -11.76 -4.99 -8.19
CA LYS A 188 -12.57 -6.20 -8.28
C LYS A 188 -11.85 -7.28 -7.47
N SER A 189 -12.58 -7.97 -6.61
CA SER A 189 -12.04 -9.13 -5.87
C SER A 189 -12.33 -10.40 -6.66
N VAL A 190 -11.28 -11.13 -7.04
CA VAL A 190 -11.42 -12.47 -7.61
C VAL A 190 -11.84 -13.41 -6.50
N GLN A 191 -12.93 -14.16 -6.68
CA GLN A 191 -13.28 -15.22 -5.74
C GLN A 191 -12.27 -16.34 -5.85
N PRO A 192 -11.62 -16.78 -4.76
CA PRO A 192 -10.90 -18.04 -4.77
C PRO A 192 -11.92 -19.12 -5.12
N GLY A 193 -11.76 -19.77 -6.26
CA GLY A 193 -12.58 -20.94 -6.57
C GLY A 193 -12.36 -21.96 -5.46
N ASN A 194 -13.45 -22.43 -4.84
CA ASN A 194 -13.38 -23.62 -4.02
C ASN A 194 -12.77 -24.74 -4.86
N ARG A 195 -11.66 -25.30 -4.38
CA ARG A 195 -11.22 -26.65 -4.76
C ARG A 195 -12.24 -27.66 -4.29
#